data_AF-A0AAW9SNY7-F1
#
_entry.id   AF-A0AAW9SNY7-F1
#
_cell.length_a   1.000
_cell.length_b   1.000
_cell.length_c   1.000
_cell.angle_alpha   90.00
_cell.angle_beta   90.00
_cell.angle_gamma   90.00
#
_symmetry.space_group_name_H-M   'P 1'
#
loop_
_entity.id
_entity.type
_entity.pdbx_description
1 polymer ?
#
loop_
_entity_poly.entity_id
_entity_poly.type
_entity_poly.pdbx_seq_one_letter_code
_entity_poly.pdbx_strand_id
1 'polypeptide(L)'
;MSGVHSNADLFEKIAEEQFAEIEAARKRFRQSRPDGEGWIFALDPAQSEFKAALISIAFSAMWLDAKLHLVMVERLGKSLAKKHDTKTYEGKLVELGVSDEALLLRVKDFRALRRELMHEKAFQSNDDFRFAQDEAKKTRSLMAEISARLMES
;
A
#
# COMPACT_ATOMS: atom_id res chain seq x y z
N MET A 1 -27.48 1.34 -15.57
CA MET A 1 -26.35 0.39 -15.41
C MET A 1 -26.19 0.14 -13.92
N SER A 2 -26.41 -1.09 -13.45
CA SER A 2 -26.21 -1.45 -12.04
C SER A 2 -24.70 -1.46 -11.78
N GLY A 3 -24.19 -0.43 -11.11
CA GLY A 3 -22.77 -0.30 -10.78
C GLY A 3 -22.43 -1.31 -9.69
N VAL A 4 -21.93 -2.47 -10.07
CA VAL A 4 -21.29 -3.39 -9.13
C VAL A 4 -19.98 -2.73 -8.71
N HIS A 5 -20.00 -2.00 -7.59
CA HIS A 5 -18.77 -1.56 -6.94
C HIS A 5 -18.06 -2.81 -6.41
N SER A 6 -16.83 -3.05 -6.89
CA SER A 6 -16.04 -4.16 -6.38
C SER A 6 -15.45 -3.76 -5.03
N ASN A 7 -15.19 -4.74 -4.16
CA ASN A 7 -14.46 -4.47 -2.92
C ASN A 7 -13.08 -3.87 -3.20
N ALA A 8 -12.48 -4.13 -4.37
CA ALA A 8 -11.22 -3.53 -4.77
C ALA A 8 -11.32 -1.99 -4.84
N ASP A 9 -12.37 -1.45 -5.46
CA ASP A 9 -12.56 0.00 -5.59
C ASP A 9 -12.70 0.67 -4.21
N LEU A 10 -13.39 0.01 -3.28
CA LEU A 10 -13.52 0.49 -1.91
C LEU A 10 -12.19 0.44 -1.16
N PHE A 11 -11.40 -0.63 -1.32
CA PHE A 11 -10.08 -0.73 -0.67
C PHE A 11 -9.11 0.34 -1.19
N GLU A 12 -9.13 0.62 -2.49
CA GLU A 12 -8.35 1.71 -3.09
C GLU A 12 -8.72 3.05 -2.47
N LYS A 13 -10.03 3.33 -2.41
CA LYS A 13 -10.54 4.58 -1.85
C LYS A 13 -10.14 4.75 -0.40
N ILE A 14 -10.26 3.71 0.43
CA ILE A 14 -9.83 3.77 1.83
C ILE A 14 -8.32 4.01 1.91
N ALA A 15 -7.51 3.33 1.10
CA ALA A 15 -6.07 3.52 1.09
C ALA A 15 -5.68 4.98 0.75
N GLU A 16 -6.33 5.57 -0.24
CA GLU A 16 -6.10 6.97 -0.66
C GLU A 16 -6.62 7.99 0.37
N GLU A 17 -7.80 7.77 0.96
CA GLU A 17 -8.34 8.62 2.03
C GLU A 17 -7.40 8.66 3.23
N GLN A 18 -6.85 7.51 3.62
CA GLN A 18 -5.89 7.44 4.72
C GLN A 18 -4.54 8.04 4.35
N PHE A 19 -4.10 7.89 3.10
CA PHE A 19 -2.89 8.58 2.64
C PHE A 19 -3.06 10.11 2.69
N ALA A 20 -4.24 10.63 2.34
CA ALA A 20 -4.55 12.05 2.47
C ALA A 20 -4.52 12.51 3.93
N GLU A 21 -4.99 11.68 4.87
CA GLU A 21 -4.93 11.98 6.31
C GLU A 21 -3.48 12.03 6.84
N ILE A 22 -2.58 11.17 6.33
CA ILE A 22 -1.13 11.26 6.63
C ILE A 22 -0.61 12.64 6.26
N GLU A 23 -0.86 13.09 5.03
CA GLU A 23 -0.41 14.39 4.54
C GLU A 23 -1.05 15.57 5.31
N ALA A 24 -2.31 15.43 5.72
CA ALA A 24 -3.01 16.43 6.53
C ALA A 24 -2.44 16.52 7.95
N ALA A 25 -2.21 15.38 8.62
CA ALA A 25 -1.59 15.30 9.93
C ALA A 25 -0.18 15.91 9.89
N ARG A 26 0.61 15.57 8.88
CA ARG A 26 1.97 16.12 8.69
C ARG A 26 1.97 17.65 8.59
N LYS A 27 1.01 18.23 7.88
CA LYS A 27 0.83 19.68 7.79
C LYS A 27 0.40 20.29 9.12
N ARG A 28 -0.52 19.64 9.84
CA ARG A 28 -1.04 20.12 11.13
C ARG A 28 0.05 20.17 12.22
N PHE A 29 0.91 19.16 12.26
CA PHE A 29 1.97 19.07 13.26
C PHE A 29 3.25 19.81 12.86
N ARG A 30 3.35 20.32 11.63
CA ARG A 30 4.48 21.16 11.22
C ARG A 30 4.32 22.57 11.80
N GLN A 31 5.20 22.93 12.73
CA GLN A 31 5.24 24.24 13.37
C GLN A 31 6.54 24.96 13.04
N SER A 32 6.48 26.29 12.90
CA SER A 32 7.70 27.10 12.80
C SER A 32 8.51 26.94 14.07
N ARG A 33 9.83 26.93 13.95
CA ARG A 33 10.66 26.99 15.14
C ARG A 33 10.44 28.32 15.90
N PRO A 34 10.61 28.34 17.23
CA PRO A 34 10.46 29.56 18.03
C PRO A 34 11.41 30.69 17.62
N ASP A 35 12.56 30.35 17.02
CA ASP A 35 13.57 31.27 16.48
C ASP A 35 13.22 31.82 15.08
N GLY A 36 12.15 31.33 14.46
CA GLY A 36 11.74 31.70 13.10
C GLY A 36 12.53 31.00 11.98
N GLU A 37 13.55 30.21 12.31
CA GLU A 37 14.38 29.51 11.33
C GLU A 37 13.96 28.04 11.17
N GLY A 38 13.25 27.74 10.10
CA GLY A 38 12.86 26.37 9.75
C GLY A 38 11.67 25.84 10.54
N TRP A 39 11.55 24.51 10.59
CA TRP A 39 10.34 23.84 11.06
C TRP A 39 10.67 22.73 12.07
N ILE A 40 9.75 22.48 12.99
CA ILE A 40 9.70 21.32 13.88
C ILE A 40 8.38 20.59 13.70
N PHE A 41 8.38 19.29 14.00
CA PHE A 41 7.15 18.51 14.13
C PHE A 41 6.73 18.52 15.60
N ALA A 42 5.56 19.10 15.88
CA ALA A 42 4.90 19.00 17.16
C ALA A 42 4.53 17.54 17.47
N LEU A 43 4.49 17.21 18.76
CA LEU A 43 4.09 15.87 19.20
C LEU A 43 2.64 15.58 18.75
N ASP A 44 2.44 14.41 18.13
CA ASP A 44 1.11 13.86 17.83
C ASP A 44 0.73 12.83 18.92
N PRO A 45 0.11 13.24 20.04
CA PRO A 45 -0.27 12.32 21.11
C PRO A 45 -1.34 11.32 20.67
N ALA A 46 -2.11 11.63 19.62
CA ALA A 46 -3.12 10.75 19.07
C ALA A 46 -2.53 9.70 18.11
N GLN A 47 -1.27 9.86 17.70
CA GLN A 47 -0.59 9.03 16.69
C GLN A 47 -1.42 8.90 15.39
N SER A 48 -2.17 9.96 15.06
CA SER A 48 -3.09 9.99 13.92
C SER A 48 -2.36 9.67 12.62
N GLU A 49 -1.17 10.22 12.43
CA GLU A 49 -0.37 9.98 11.23
C GLU A 49 0.09 8.51 11.12
N PHE A 50 0.55 7.94 12.23
CA PHE A 50 0.98 6.54 12.28
C PHE A 50 -0.21 5.59 12.03
N LYS A 51 -1.37 5.86 12.65
CA LYS A 51 -2.61 5.10 12.43
C LYS A 51 -3.04 5.15 10.97
N ALA A 52 -3.08 6.35 10.38
CA ALA A 52 -3.44 6.52 8.98
C ALA A 52 -2.48 5.78 8.04
N ALA A 53 -1.18 5.80 8.32
CA ALA A 53 -0.19 5.03 7.57
C ALA A 53 -0.43 3.52 7.63
N LEU A 54 -0.71 2.96 8.81
CA LEU A 54 -1.02 1.54 8.96
C LEU A 54 -2.27 1.15 8.17
N ILE A 55 -3.33 1.96 8.25
CA ILE A 55 -4.58 1.69 7.53
C ILE A 55 -4.33 1.79 6.01
N SER A 56 -3.61 2.82 5.54
CA SER A 56 -3.27 2.98 4.12
C SER A 56 -2.51 1.77 3.56
N ILE A 57 -1.50 1.28 4.29
CA ILE A 57 -0.70 0.10 3.89
C ILE A 57 -1.55 -1.17 3.89
N ALA A 58 -2.35 -1.39 4.94
CA ALA A 58 -3.20 -2.57 5.06
C ALA A 58 -4.25 -2.64 3.94
N PHE A 59 -4.92 -1.54 3.65
CA PHE A 59 -5.92 -1.47 2.58
C PHE A 59 -5.29 -1.52 1.19
N SER A 60 -4.07 -1.02 1.01
CA SER A 60 -3.30 -1.23 -0.23
C SER A 60 -3.02 -2.71 -0.50
N ALA A 61 -2.72 -3.50 0.53
CA ALA A 61 -2.53 -4.94 0.36
C ALA A 61 -3.84 -5.66 0.00
N MET A 62 -4.95 -5.29 0.64
CA MET A 62 -6.27 -5.82 0.33
C MET A 62 -6.70 -5.48 -1.10
N TRP A 63 -6.45 -4.23 -1.52
CA TRP A 63 -6.65 -3.78 -2.89
C TRP A 63 -5.82 -4.62 -3.86
N LEU A 64 -4.53 -4.80 -3.62
CA LEU A 64 -3.64 -5.52 -4.52
C LEU A 64 -4.11 -6.97 -4.73
N ASP A 65 -4.47 -7.68 -3.65
CA ASP A 65 -5.01 -9.04 -3.75
C ASP A 65 -6.31 -9.09 -4.57
N ALA A 66 -7.24 -8.18 -4.29
CA ALA A 66 -8.52 -8.12 -5.00
C ALA A 66 -8.36 -7.74 -6.48
N LYS A 67 -7.50 -6.76 -6.77
CA LYS A 67 -7.20 -6.28 -8.12
C LYS A 67 -6.55 -7.37 -8.97
N LEU A 68 -5.53 -8.05 -8.43
CA LEU A 68 -4.88 -9.16 -9.13
C LEU A 68 -5.86 -10.29 -9.42
N HIS A 69 -6.73 -10.64 -8.46
CA HIS A 69 -7.75 -11.65 -8.67
C HIS A 69 -8.73 -11.24 -9.78
N LEU A 70 -9.23 -10.01 -9.76
CA LEU A 70 -10.14 -9.49 -10.81
C LEU A 70 -9.52 -9.56 -12.20
N VAL A 71 -8.28 -9.07 -12.34
CA VAL A 71 -7.57 -9.10 -13.63
C VAL A 71 -7.27 -10.53 -14.08
N MET A 72 -6.92 -11.43 -13.17
CA MET A 72 -6.74 -12.85 -13.50
C MET A 72 -8.06 -13.51 -13.93
N VAL A 73 -9.18 -13.20 -13.28
CA VAL A 73 -10.51 -13.70 -13.67
C VAL A 73 -10.86 -13.21 -15.07
N GLU A 74 -10.58 -11.95 -15.37
CA GLU A 74 -10.84 -11.33 -16.67
C GLU A 74 -9.98 -11.96 -17.79
N ARG A 75 -8.68 -12.14 -17.57
CA ARG A 75 -7.74 -12.61 -18.60
C ARG A 75 -7.63 -14.13 -18.73
N LEU A 76 -7.67 -14.85 -17.61
CA LEU A 76 -7.40 -16.29 -17.54
C LEU A 76 -8.66 -17.11 -17.22
N GLY A 77 -9.75 -16.45 -16.83
CA GLY A 77 -10.98 -17.08 -16.39
C GLY A 77 -10.95 -17.54 -14.91
N LYS A 78 -12.14 -17.71 -14.34
CA LYS A 78 -12.34 -17.99 -12.90
C LYS A 78 -11.61 -19.23 -12.38
N SER A 79 -11.56 -20.30 -13.18
CA SER A 79 -10.94 -21.57 -12.76
C SER A 79 -9.43 -21.44 -12.59
N LEU A 80 -8.76 -20.76 -13.53
CA LEU A 80 -7.33 -20.50 -13.43
C LEU A 80 -7.04 -19.49 -12.33
N ALA A 81 -7.76 -18.37 -12.26
CA ALA A 81 -7.59 -17.37 -11.21
C ALA A 81 -7.58 -18.00 -9.80
N LYS A 82 -8.52 -18.90 -9.51
CA LYS A 82 -8.59 -19.63 -8.23
C LYS A 82 -7.34 -20.45 -7.91
N LYS A 83 -6.68 -21.04 -8.92
CA LYS A 83 -5.42 -21.78 -8.72
C LYS A 83 -4.27 -20.86 -8.34
N HIS A 84 -4.36 -19.57 -8.68
CA HIS A 84 -3.34 -18.58 -8.39
C HIS A 84 -3.60 -17.79 -7.09
N ASP A 85 -4.73 -17.99 -6.40
CA ASP A 85 -5.06 -17.26 -5.17
C ASP A 85 -4.00 -17.43 -4.06
N THR A 86 -3.35 -18.60 -3.99
CA THR A 86 -2.29 -18.92 -3.02
C THR A 86 -0.90 -18.44 -3.44
N LYS A 87 -0.74 -17.97 -4.70
CA LYS A 87 0.53 -17.42 -5.15
C LYS A 87 0.81 -16.09 -4.48
N THR A 88 2.09 -15.76 -4.47
CA THR A 88 2.59 -14.48 -4.00
C THR A 88 2.20 -13.35 -4.95
N TYR A 89 2.25 -12.10 -4.49
CA TYR A 89 1.91 -10.94 -5.31
C TYR A 89 2.77 -10.87 -6.57
N GLU A 90 4.08 -11.02 -6.41
CA GLU A 90 5.03 -11.06 -7.52
C GLU A 90 4.78 -12.27 -8.44
N GLY A 91 4.41 -13.43 -7.88
CA GLY A 91 4.06 -14.61 -8.66
C GLY A 91 2.79 -14.43 -9.49
N LYS A 92 1.78 -13.72 -8.96
CA LYS A 92 0.57 -13.36 -9.72
C LYS A 92 0.89 -12.37 -10.84
N LEU A 93 1.75 -11.38 -10.59
CA LEU A 93 2.16 -10.40 -11.60
C LEU A 93 2.93 -11.02 -12.77
N VAL A 94 3.83 -11.96 -12.50
CA VAL A 94 4.57 -12.70 -13.55
C VAL A 94 3.60 -13.46 -14.46
N GLU A 95 2.58 -14.12 -13.91
CA GLU A 95 1.55 -14.82 -14.69
C GLU A 95 0.70 -13.87 -15.54
N LEU A 96 0.58 -12.61 -15.11
CA LEU A 96 -0.09 -11.56 -15.85
C LEU A 96 0.81 -10.87 -16.89
N GLY A 97 2.04 -11.38 -17.09
CA GLY A 97 2.99 -10.88 -18.09
C GLY A 97 3.96 -9.82 -17.60
N VAL A 98 3.97 -9.50 -16.30
CA VAL A 98 4.89 -8.50 -15.73
C VAL A 98 6.24 -9.13 -15.44
N SER A 99 7.28 -8.69 -16.15
CA SER A 99 8.66 -9.20 -16.03
C SER A 99 9.66 -8.18 -15.49
N ASP A 100 9.23 -6.98 -15.12
CA ASP A 100 10.11 -5.93 -14.59
C ASP A 100 10.64 -6.32 -13.20
N GLU A 101 11.92 -6.69 -13.14
CA GLU A 101 12.57 -7.17 -11.91
C GLU A 101 12.58 -6.14 -10.78
N ALA A 102 12.72 -4.84 -11.10
CA ALA A 102 12.74 -3.78 -10.09
C ALA A 102 11.35 -3.61 -9.46
N LEU A 103 10.29 -3.69 -10.28
CA LEU A 103 8.92 -3.70 -9.79
C LEU A 103 8.64 -4.94 -8.94
N LEU A 104 9.02 -6.14 -9.40
CA LEU A 104 8.79 -7.38 -8.68
C LEU A 104 9.53 -7.41 -7.33
N LEU A 105 10.74 -6.84 -7.26
CA LEU A 105 11.47 -6.68 -6.00
C LEU A 105 10.71 -5.79 -5.02
N ARG A 106 10.22 -4.63 -5.48
CA ARG A 106 9.43 -3.72 -4.63
C ARG A 106 8.13 -4.33 -4.15
N VAL A 107 7.48 -5.17 -4.96
CA VAL A 107 6.28 -5.93 -4.57
C VAL A 107 6.60 -6.96 -3.48
N LYS A 108 7.74 -7.65 -3.62
CA LYS A 108 8.23 -8.59 -2.61
C LYS A 108 8.54 -7.88 -1.29
N ASP A 109 9.19 -6.71 -1.34
CA ASP A 109 9.48 -5.88 -0.17
C ASP A 109 8.19 -5.40 0.51
N PHE A 110 7.21 -4.94 -0.28
CA PHE A 110 5.89 -4.57 0.22
C PHE A 110 5.18 -5.74 0.92
N ARG A 111 5.25 -6.96 0.36
CA ARG A 111 4.69 -8.15 1.01
C ARG A 111 5.38 -8.44 2.35
N ALA A 112 6.71 -8.29 2.42
CA ALA A 112 7.47 -8.46 3.66
C ALA A 112 7.06 -7.41 4.70
N LEU A 113 7.02 -6.13 4.31
CA LEU A 113 6.53 -5.02 5.14
C LEU A 113 5.14 -5.30 5.71
N ARG A 114 4.18 -5.74 4.87
CA ARG A 114 2.83 -6.09 5.33
C ARG A 114 2.87 -7.21 6.37
N ARG A 115 3.69 -8.25 6.17
CA ARG A 115 3.81 -9.36 7.12
C ARG A 115 4.39 -8.88 8.46
N GLU A 116 5.43 -8.06 8.41
CA GLU A 116 6.04 -7.43 9.58
C GLU A 116 5.01 -6.58 10.35
N LEU A 117 4.22 -5.77 9.64
CA LEU A 117 3.20 -4.90 10.25
C LEU A 117 1.99 -5.67 10.81
N MET A 118 1.57 -6.77 10.16
CA MET A 118 0.30 -7.46 10.47
C MET A 118 0.44 -8.74 11.29
N HIS A 119 1.58 -9.44 11.24
CA HIS A 119 1.67 -10.83 11.71
C HIS A 119 2.90 -11.16 12.57
N GLU A 120 4.02 -10.46 12.44
CA GLU A 120 5.23 -10.77 13.22
C GLU A 120 5.42 -9.77 14.37
N LYS A 121 5.04 -10.23 15.59
CA LYS A 121 5.50 -9.76 16.91
C LYS A 121 5.85 -8.26 16.98
N ALA A 122 4.85 -7.41 17.23
CA ALA A 122 4.96 -6.02 17.70
C ALA A 122 6.40 -5.45 17.68
N PHE A 123 6.79 -4.97 16.50
CA PHE A 123 7.93 -4.11 16.19
C PHE A 123 8.93 -3.87 17.36
N GLN A 124 9.99 -4.67 17.42
CA GLN A 124 11.26 -4.29 18.06
C GLN A 124 12.38 -4.47 17.03
N SER A 125 12.46 -3.59 16.03
CA SER A 125 13.68 -3.46 15.22
C SER A 125 14.40 -2.19 15.63
N ASN A 126 15.51 -2.35 16.37
CA ASN A 126 16.38 -1.26 16.79
C ASN A 126 17.33 -0.77 15.68
N ASP A 127 17.32 -1.36 14.49
CA ASP A 127 18.38 -1.13 13.48
C ASP A 127 17.96 -0.40 12.21
N ASP A 128 16.66 -0.25 11.93
CA ASP A 128 16.16 0.56 10.80
C ASP A 128 14.94 1.38 11.24
N PHE A 129 15.14 2.68 11.47
CA PHE A 129 14.02 3.62 11.68
C PHE A 129 13.24 3.77 10.36
N ARG A 130 12.24 2.92 10.13
CA ARG A 130 11.28 3.09 9.04
C ARG A 130 10.16 4.00 9.51
N PHE A 131 10.06 5.19 8.91
CA PHE A 131 8.91 6.06 9.14
C PHE A 131 7.70 5.48 8.40
N ALA A 132 6.62 5.18 9.12
CA ALA A 132 5.40 4.62 8.55
C ALA A 132 4.85 5.46 7.37
N GLN A 133 5.07 6.78 7.41
CA GLN A 133 4.77 7.70 6.33
C GLN A 133 5.51 7.38 5.03
N ASP A 134 6.83 7.17 5.12
CA ASP A 134 7.68 6.88 3.96
C ASP A 134 7.28 5.54 3.34
N GLU A 135 6.97 4.56 4.19
CA GLU A 135 6.43 3.27 3.76
C GLU A 135 5.06 3.39 3.09
N ALA A 136 4.16 4.24 3.62
CA ALA A 136 2.87 4.52 2.98
C ALA A 136 3.05 5.22 1.62
N LYS A 137 4.02 6.13 1.49
CA LYS A 137 4.34 6.81 0.22
C LYS A 137 4.91 5.84 -0.82
N LYS A 138 5.86 4.99 -0.43
CA LYS A 138 6.39 3.92 -1.28
C LYS A 138 5.28 2.98 -1.74
N THR A 139 4.39 2.60 -0.82
CA THR A 139 3.23 1.74 -1.08
C THR A 139 2.30 2.37 -2.09
N ARG A 140 1.88 3.62 -1.89
CA ARG A 140 1.01 4.33 -2.83
C ARG A 140 1.61 4.42 -4.24
N SER A 141 2.89 4.80 -4.32
CA SER A 141 3.60 4.84 -5.60
C SER A 141 3.66 3.48 -6.28
N LEU A 142 3.84 2.41 -5.51
CA LEU A 142 3.85 1.04 -6.01
C LEU A 142 2.46 0.62 -6.54
N MET A 143 1.39 0.93 -5.81
CA MET A 143 0.01 0.60 -6.26
C MET A 143 -0.33 1.30 -7.57
N ALA A 144 0.02 2.59 -7.71
CA ALA A 144 -0.20 3.34 -8.94
C ALA A 144 0.54 2.73 -10.14
N GLU A 145 1.80 2.32 -9.95
CA GLU A 145 2.62 1.70 -11.00
C GLU A 145 2.08 0.32 -11.41
N ILE A 146 1.68 -0.52 -10.44
CA ILE A 146 1.03 -1.82 -10.73
C ILE A 146 -0.26 -1.60 -11.51
N SER A 147 -1.09 -0.63 -11.10
CA SER A 147 -2.33 -0.31 -11.79
C SER A 147 -2.08 0.06 -13.26
N ALA A 148 -1.07 0.91 -13.51
CA ALA A 148 -0.65 1.28 -14.87
C ALA A 148 -0.21 0.07 -15.70
N ARG A 149 0.68 -0.78 -15.16
CA ARG A 149 1.14 -2.00 -15.86
C ARG A 149 0.01 -2.97 -16.17
N LEU A 150 -0.95 -3.10 -15.25
CA LEU A 150 -2.12 -3.96 -15.44
C LEU A 150 -3.11 -3.39 -16.46
N MET A 151 -3.06 -2.10 -16.81
CA MET A 151 -3.87 -1.54 -17.90
C MET A 151 -3.21 -1.68 -19.28
N GLU A 152 -1.89 -1.81 -19.34
CA GLU A 152 -1.12 -1.89 -20.59
C GLU A 152 -0.95 -3.33 -21.13
N SER A 153 -1.04 -4.32 -20.26
CA SER A 153 -0.95 -5.77 -20.58
C SER A 153 -2.29 -6.39 -20.96
#